data_AF-A0A942YP17-F1
#
_entry.id   AF-A0A942YP17-F1
#
_cell.length_a   1.000
_cell.length_b   1.000
_cell.length_c   1.000
_cell.angle_alpha   90.00
_cell.angle_beta   90.00
_cell.angle_gamma   90.00
#
_symmetry.space_group_name_H-M   'P 1'
#
loop_
_entity.id
_entity.type
_entity.pdbx_description
1 polymer ?
#
loop_
_entity_poly.entity_id
_entity_poly.type
_entity_poly.pdbx_seq_one_letter_code
_entity_poly.pdbx_strand_id
1 'polypeptide(L)'
;MEYVNYIVIAFFVFFVLQRFLPAKGVRHISAADVKEELINKNKQFIDVRTPGEFKASHIKGFKNIPLNELSQKADKELLKENEVIVICQSGMRSQKASKILKKLGFTKVTNVKGGMSAWR
;
A
#
# COMPACT_ATOMS: atom_id res chain seq x y z
N MET A 1 32.46 -17.82 26.87
CA MET A 1 32.61 -16.47 26.27
C MET A 1 32.45 -16.49 24.76
N GLU A 2 32.97 -17.49 24.03
CA GLU A 2 32.84 -17.54 22.57
C GLU A 2 31.40 -17.79 22.05
N TYR A 3 30.63 -18.66 22.71
CA TYR A 3 29.23 -18.95 22.33
C TYR A 3 28.32 -17.72 22.33
N VAL A 4 28.54 -16.78 23.26
CA VAL A 4 27.75 -15.54 23.34
C VAL A 4 28.02 -14.67 22.11
N ASN A 5 29.26 -14.64 21.63
CA ASN A 5 29.64 -13.87 20.44
C ASN A 5 29.00 -14.45 19.17
N TYR A 6 28.96 -15.78 19.03
CA TYR A 6 28.27 -16.42 17.91
C TYR A 6 26.76 -16.17 17.92
N ILE A 7 26.12 -16.14 19.10
CA ILE A 7 24.69 -15.81 19.22
C ILE A 7 24.44 -14.36 18.80
N VAL A 8 25.29 -13.41 19.21
CA VAL A 8 25.15 -12.00 18.81
C VAL A 8 25.35 -11.85 17.30
N ILE A 9 26.35 -12.52 16.72
CA ILE A 9 26.58 -12.48 15.26
C ILE A 9 25.41 -13.12 14.51
N ALA A 10 24.89 -14.27 14.97
CA ALA A 10 23.72 -14.90 14.37
C ALA A 10 22.48 -14.00 14.43
N PHE A 11 22.26 -13.30 15.55
CA PHE A 11 21.17 -12.34 15.68
C PHE A 11 21.36 -11.14 14.74
N PHE A 12 22.59 -10.63 14.63
CA PHE A 12 22.92 -9.50 13.77
C PHE A 12 22.77 -9.86 12.29
N VAL A 13 23.26 -11.04 11.90
CA VAL A 13 23.11 -11.59 10.56
C VAL A 13 21.64 -11.88 10.25
N PHE A 14 20.88 -12.47 11.17
CA PHE A 14 19.44 -12.66 11.01
C PHE A 14 18.70 -11.33 10.82
N PHE A 15 18.99 -10.33 11.65
CA PHE A 15 18.38 -9.00 11.58
C PHE A 15 18.74 -8.27 10.27
N VAL A 16 19.97 -8.44 9.78
CA VAL A 16 20.43 -7.91 8.49
C VAL A 16 19.77 -8.66 7.32
N LEU A 17 19.69 -10.00 7.38
CA LEU A 17 19.06 -10.83 6.35
C LEU A 17 17.55 -10.61 6.26
N GLN A 18 16.86 -10.34 7.38
CA GLN A 18 15.44 -9.97 7.38
C GLN A 18 15.18 -8.68 6.60
N ARG A 19 16.17 -7.78 6.53
CA ARG A 19 16.08 -6.52 5.77
C ARG A 19 16.13 -6.73 4.25
N PHE A 20 16.59 -7.90 3.78
CA PHE A 20 16.69 -8.27 2.37
C PHE A 20 15.53 -9.13 1.85
N LEU A 21 14.53 -9.43 2.69
CA LEU A 21 13.34 -10.14 2.21
C LEU A 21 12.52 -9.23 1.28
N PRO A 22 12.16 -9.69 0.07
CA PRO A 22 11.28 -8.93 -0.81
C PRO A 22 9.94 -8.74 -0.10
N ALA A 23 9.34 -7.55 -0.24
CA ALA A 23 8.02 -7.25 0.31
C ALA A 23 6.94 -8.14 -0.37
N LYS A 24 6.86 -9.42 0.03
CA LYS A 24 5.72 -10.29 -0.23
C LYS A 24 4.50 -9.65 0.42
N GLY A 25 3.37 -9.69 -0.28
CA GLY A 25 2.09 -9.28 0.29
C GLY A 25 1.59 -7.89 -0.14
N VAL A 26 1.75 -7.54 -1.43
CA VAL A 26 0.78 -6.64 -2.07
C VAL A 26 -0.22 -7.53 -2.81
N ARG A 27 -1.47 -7.53 -2.36
CA ARG A 27 -2.56 -8.23 -3.05
C ARG A 27 -2.97 -7.42 -4.27
N HIS A 28 -3.43 -8.09 -5.31
CA HIS A 28 -3.94 -7.46 -6.52
C HIS A 28 -5.39 -7.84 -6.73
N ILE A 29 -6.24 -6.85 -6.96
CA ILE A 29 -7.65 -7.04 -7.31
C ILE A 29 -7.94 -6.35 -8.64
N SER A 30 -8.97 -6.80 -9.35
CA SER A 30 -9.46 -6.11 -10.54
C SER A 30 -10.28 -4.88 -10.15
N ALA A 31 -10.54 -3.99 -11.10
CA ALA A 31 -11.45 -2.86 -10.88
C ALA A 31 -12.90 -3.32 -10.61
N ALA A 32 -13.33 -4.46 -11.16
CA ALA A 32 -14.67 -5.01 -10.93
C ALA A 32 -14.86 -5.40 -9.44
N ASP A 33 -13.85 -6.02 -8.85
CA ASP A 33 -13.88 -6.48 -7.45
C ASP A 33 -13.95 -5.33 -6.44
N VAL A 34 -13.58 -4.10 -6.85
CA VAL A 34 -13.61 -2.92 -5.96
C VAL A 34 -15.02 -2.63 -5.46
N LYS A 35 -16.07 -2.92 -6.24
CA LYS A 35 -17.48 -2.72 -5.81
C LYS A 35 -17.83 -3.56 -4.60
N GLU A 36 -17.42 -4.83 -4.59
CA GLU A 36 -17.65 -5.75 -3.48
C GLU A 36 -16.83 -5.34 -2.25
N GLU A 37 -15.59 -4.90 -2.48
CA GLU A 37 -14.70 -4.51 -1.41
C GLU A 37 -15.16 -3.23 -0.68
N LEU A 38 -15.82 -2.30 -1.38
CA LEU A 38 -16.38 -1.07 -0.79
C LEU A 38 -17.45 -1.32 0.29
N ILE A 39 -18.04 -2.52 0.32
CA ILE A 39 -19.03 -2.91 1.34
C ILE A 39 -18.36 -3.09 2.71
N ASN A 40 -17.07 -3.46 2.73
CA ASN A 40 -16.31 -3.69 3.95
C ASN A 40 -15.80 -2.38 4.56
N LYS A 41 -16.41 -1.95 5.68
CA LYS A 41 -16.04 -0.72 6.40
C LYS A 41 -14.66 -0.75 7.08
N ASN A 42 -14.04 -1.93 7.25
CA ASN A 42 -12.71 -2.07 7.86
C ASN A 42 -11.55 -1.84 6.88
N LYS A 43 -11.83 -1.37 5.66
CA LYS A 43 -10.82 -1.10 4.63
C LYS A 43 -10.69 0.39 4.38
N GLN A 44 -9.48 0.82 4.04
CA GLN A 44 -9.16 2.20 3.71
C GLN A 44 -8.90 2.30 2.21
N PHE A 45 -9.58 3.22 1.55
CA PHE A 45 -9.52 3.36 0.10
C PHE A 45 -8.80 4.66 -0.25
N ILE A 46 -7.70 4.57 -0.99
CA ILE A 46 -6.90 5.73 -1.38
C ILE A 46 -6.72 5.83 -2.90
N ASP A 47 -6.89 7.03 -3.42
CA ASP A 47 -6.58 7.38 -4.79
C ASP A 47 -5.31 8.22 -4.82
N VAL A 48 -4.28 7.71 -5.50
CA VAL A 48 -2.94 8.32 -5.56
C VAL A 48 -2.74 9.19 -6.81
N ARG A 49 -3.80 9.47 -7.55
CA ARG A 49 -3.81 10.46 -8.64
C ARG A 49 -3.70 11.88 -8.11
N THR A 50 -3.49 12.82 -9.02
CA THR A 50 -3.47 14.25 -8.68
C THR A 50 -4.84 14.71 -8.16
N PRO A 51 -4.89 15.78 -7.35
CA PRO A 51 -6.16 16.33 -6.88
C PRO A 51 -7.08 16.77 -8.02
N GLY A 52 -6.53 17.23 -9.15
CA GLY A 52 -7.31 17.60 -10.35
C GLY A 52 -8.01 16.38 -10.97
N GLU A 53 -7.29 15.28 -11.17
CA GLU A 53 -7.85 14.02 -11.67
C GLU A 53 -8.96 13.48 -10.74
N PHE A 54 -8.73 13.55 -9.42
CA PHE A 54 -9.69 13.08 -8.42
C PHE A 54 -10.97 13.93 -8.39
N LYS A 55 -10.83 15.26 -8.45
CA LYS A 55 -11.97 16.19 -8.51
C LYS A 55 -12.81 16.00 -9.77
N ALA A 56 -12.17 15.73 -10.91
CA ALA A 56 -12.88 15.49 -12.17
C ALA A 56 -13.72 14.20 -12.13
N SER A 57 -13.20 13.13 -11.54
CA SER A 57 -13.92 11.86 -11.40
C SER A 57 -13.21 10.96 -10.40
N HIS A 58 -13.94 10.45 -9.41
CA HIS A 58 -13.43 9.50 -8.42
C HIS A 58 -14.50 8.49 -8.00
N ILE A 59 -14.05 7.41 -7.37
CA ILE A 59 -14.92 6.40 -6.76
C ILE A 59 -15.32 6.90 -5.37
N LYS A 60 -16.63 6.91 -5.07
CA LYS A 60 -17.13 7.28 -3.73
C LYS A 60 -16.51 6.37 -2.66
N GLY A 61 -16.08 6.96 -1.56
CA GLY A 61 -15.40 6.26 -0.46
C GLY A 61 -13.87 6.29 -0.55
N PHE A 62 -13.30 6.62 -1.72
CA PHE A 62 -11.85 6.83 -1.84
C PHE A 62 -11.46 8.21 -1.31
N LYS A 63 -10.33 8.27 -0.60
CA LYS A 63 -9.66 9.51 -0.19
C LYS A 63 -8.52 9.81 -1.14
N ASN A 64 -8.36 11.06 -1.56
CA ASN A 64 -7.21 11.43 -2.38
C ASN A 64 -5.96 11.64 -1.50
N ILE A 65 -4.93 10.84 -1.75
CA ILE A 65 -3.59 11.02 -1.18
C ILE A 65 -2.60 10.91 -2.35
N PRO A 66 -2.23 12.03 -2.99
CA PRO A 66 -1.35 12.03 -4.16
C PRO A 66 -0.05 11.27 -3.93
N LEU A 67 0.43 10.55 -4.94
CA LEU A 67 1.62 9.69 -4.84
C LEU A 67 2.86 10.42 -4.30
N ASN A 68 3.04 11.70 -4.66
CA ASN A 68 4.14 12.55 -4.21
C ASN A 68 4.06 12.92 -2.72
N GLU A 69 2.86 12.95 -2.15
CA GLU A 69 2.61 13.31 -0.74
C GLU A 69 2.43 12.07 0.14
N LEU A 70 2.23 10.90 -0.47
CA LEU A 70 1.93 9.63 0.22
C LEU A 70 2.93 9.31 1.32
N SER A 71 4.23 9.47 1.06
CA SER A 71 5.28 9.17 2.05
C SER A 71 5.19 10.03 3.32
N GLN A 72 4.63 11.24 3.22
CA GLN A 72 4.55 12.18 4.34
C GLN A 72 3.19 12.11 5.05
N LYS A 73 2.13 11.76 4.31
CA LYS A 73 0.75 11.76 4.80
C LYS A 73 0.27 10.40 5.28
N ALA A 74 0.80 9.30 4.76
CA ALA A 74 0.28 7.97 5.03
C ALA A 74 0.20 7.63 6.52
N ASP A 75 1.24 7.94 7.31
CA ASP A 75 1.25 7.64 8.75
C ASP A 75 0.24 8.46 9.57
N LYS A 76 -0.15 9.64 9.08
CA LYS A 76 -1.11 10.53 9.76
C LYS A 76 -2.55 10.26 9.34
N GLU A 77 -2.74 9.80 8.11
CA GLU A 77 -4.06 9.69 7.49
C GLU A 77 -4.57 8.25 7.38
N LEU A 78 -3.70 7.25 7.54
CA LEU A 78 -4.03 5.84 7.39
C LEU A 78 -3.63 5.04 8.63
N LEU A 79 -4.33 3.93 8.87
CA LEU A 79 -4.11 3.04 10.00
C LEU A 79 -3.40 1.79 9.48
N LYS A 80 -2.24 1.46 10.05
CA LYS A 80 -1.39 0.34 9.58
C LYS A 80 -2.02 -1.04 9.75
N GLU A 81 -3.01 -1.14 10.64
CA GLU A 81 -3.74 -2.38 10.95
C GLU A 81 -4.82 -2.72 9.90
N ASN A 82 -5.34 -1.67 9.25
CA ASN A 82 -6.39 -1.79 8.25
C ASN A 82 -5.82 -2.09 6.87
N GLU A 83 -6.60 -2.80 6.06
CA GLU A 83 -6.21 -3.04 4.68
C GLU A 83 -6.36 -1.75 3.85
N VAL A 84 -5.28 -1.35 3.18
CA VAL A 84 -5.25 -0.16 2.32
C VAL A 84 -5.39 -0.58 0.86
N ILE A 85 -6.51 -0.24 0.25
CA ILE A 85 -6.79 -0.42 -1.18
C ILE A 85 -6.38 0.84 -1.92
N VAL A 86 -5.48 0.67 -2.89
CA VAL A 86 -4.83 1.77 -3.61
C VAL A 86 -5.23 1.72 -5.08
N ILE A 87 -5.74 2.84 -5.60
CA ILE A 87 -6.08 3.01 -7.01
C ILE A 87 -5.32 4.19 -7.62
N CYS A 88 -5.08 4.13 -8.93
CA CYS A 88 -4.65 5.27 -9.73
C CYS A 88 -5.32 5.23 -11.10
N GLN A 89 -4.77 5.90 -12.13
CA GLN A 89 -5.37 5.90 -13.46
C GLN A 89 -5.32 4.52 -14.14
N SER A 90 -4.13 3.91 -14.26
CA SER A 90 -3.90 2.67 -15.02
C SER A 90 -3.37 1.48 -14.20
N GLY A 91 -3.02 1.70 -12.93
CA GLY A 91 -2.39 0.71 -12.04
C GLY A 91 -0.90 0.93 -11.77
N MET A 92 -0.19 1.72 -12.59
CA MET A 92 1.26 1.92 -12.43
C MET A 92 1.63 2.76 -11.20
N ARG A 93 0.94 3.89 -10.98
CA ARG A 93 1.18 4.78 -9.84
C ARG A 93 0.77 4.11 -8.53
N SER A 94 -0.35 3.38 -8.53
CA SER A 94 -0.83 2.64 -7.37
C SER A 94 0.10 1.48 -7.00
N GLN A 95 0.73 0.81 -7.98
CA GLN A 95 1.77 -0.17 -7.67
C GLN A 95 3.00 0.44 -6.99
N LYS A 96 3.44 1.64 -7.41
CA LYS A 96 4.50 2.39 -6.73
C LYS A 96 4.08 2.80 -5.31
N ALA A 97 2.87 3.31 -5.15
CA ALA A 97 2.29 3.63 -3.85
C ALA A 97 2.22 2.43 -2.92
N SER A 98 1.83 1.24 -3.41
CA SER A 98 1.80 0.04 -2.59
C SER A 98 3.18 -0.32 -2.05
N LYS A 99 4.24 -0.17 -2.86
CA LYS A 99 5.62 -0.38 -2.39
C LYS A 99 6.02 0.63 -1.31
N ILE A 100 5.62 1.90 -1.45
CA ILE A 100 5.87 2.95 -0.45
C ILE A 100 5.17 2.58 0.86
N LEU A 101 3.88 2.22 0.82
CA LEU A 101 3.12 1.81 2.00
C LEU A 101 3.75 0.59 2.69
N LYS A 102 4.15 -0.44 1.93
CA LYS A 102 4.86 -1.58 2.52
C LYS A 102 6.15 -1.15 3.24
N LYS A 103 6.92 -0.21 2.67
CA LYS A 103 8.13 0.34 3.31
C LYS A 103 7.83 1.13 4.59
N LEU A 104 6.67 1.79 4.66
CA LEU A 104 6.21 2.52 5.85
C LEU A 104 5.63 1.58 6.94
N GLY A 105 5.62 0.27 6.71
CA GLY A 105 5.15 -0.73 7.67
C GLY A 105 3.68 -1.10 7.55
N PHE A 106 2.99 -0.70 6.48
CA PHE A 106 1.64 -1.19 6.21
C PHE A 106 1.70 -2.66 5.85
N THR A 107 0.98 -3.48 6.60
CA THR A 107 1.05 -4.94 6.46
C THR A 107 0.15 -5.45 5.34
N LYS A 108 -1.06 -4.88 5.23
CA LYS A 108 -2.11 -5.25 4.29
C LYS A 108 -2.31 -4.15 3.25
N VAL A 109 -1.78 -4.36 2.05
CA VAL A 109 -1.90 -3.40 0.94
C VAL A 109 -2.41 -4.11 -0.30
N THR A 110 -3.41 -3.51 -0.93
CA THR A 110 -4.07 -4.06 -2.11
C THR A 110 -4.02 -3.06 -3.25
N ASN A 111 -3.49 -3.46 -4.40
CA ASN A 111 -3.42 -2.63 -5.60
C ASN A 111 -4.53 -3.00 -6.58
N VAL A 112 -5.28 -2.00 -7.04
CA VAL A 112 -6.30 -2.17 -8.08
C VAL A 112 -5.62 -2.19 -9.45
N LYS A 113 -5.68 -3.34 -10.14
CA LYS A 113 -5.20 -3.51 -11.51
C LYS A 113 -6.12 -2.80 -12.49
N GLY A 114 -5.55 -2.20 -13.53
CA GLY A 114 -6.28 -1.41 -14.53
C GLY A 114 -6.69 -0.01 -14.05
N GLY A 115 -6.70 0.23 -12.74
CA GLY A 115 -7.01 1.53 -12.14
C GLY A 115 -8.41 2.05 -12.52
N MET A 116 -8.56 3.37 -12.51
CA MET A 116 -9.77 4.07 -12.92
C MET A 116 -10.13 3.85 -14.40
N SER A 117 -9.16 3.52 -15.25
CA SER A 117 -9.41 3.20 -16.66
C SER A 117 -10.21 1.91 -16.82
N ALA A 118 -10.05 0.93 -15.93
CA ALA A 118 -10.82 -0.32 -15.94
C ALA A 118 -12.10 -0.26 -15.09
N TRP A 119 -12.31 0.84 -14.36
CA TRP A 119 -13.50 1.06 -13.54
C TRP A 119 -14.65 1.70 -14.31
N ARG A 120 -14.33 2.52 -15.31
CA ARG A 120 -15.32 3.22 -16.15
C ARG A 120 -16.09 2.26 -17.05
#